data_AF-A0A6P3UQD6-F1
#
_entry.id   AF-A0A6P3UQD6-F1
#
_cell.length_a   1.000
_cell.length_b   1.000
_cell.length_c   1.000
_cell.angle_alpha   90.00
_cell.angle_beta   90.00
_cell.angle_gamma   90.00
#
_symmetry.space_group_name_H-M   'P 1'
#
loop_
_entity.id
_entity.type
_entity.pdbx_description
1 polymer ?
#
loop_
_entity_poly.entity_id
_entity_poly.type
_entity_poly.pdbx_seq_one_letter_code
_entity_poly.pdbx_strand_id
1 'polypeptide(L)'
;MSNPSLKDLPKVALDLKSELEGFNHGCMKKAATAEKNVLPSAEDVRQERQHSELIHDVETFKPDQLKHADTKEKIILPNAKDVAAEKTQQTLMSGIETFDPSSLKHTETQEKIFLPDMDVIQQEKEKQELISDIENFNPAKLKHAETLEKNPLPTKEAIDAEKIAA
;
A
#
# COMPACT_ATOMS: atom_id res chain seq x y z
N MET A 1 31.25 -12.28 -63.27
CA MET A 1 31.60 -13.65 -62.87
C MET A 1 31.02 -14.58 -63.91
N SER A 2 31.87 -15.07 -64.82
CA SER A 2 31.46 -15.89 -65.97
C SER A 2 30.97 -17.27 -65.51
N ASN A 3 29.80 -17.71 -65.99
CA ASN A 3 29.32 -19.08 -65.74
C ASN A 3 30.30 -20.09 -66.35
N PRO A 4 30.69 -21.15 -65.62
CA PRO A 4 31.60 -22.18 -66.13
C PRO A 4 30.99 -22.87 -67.36
N SER A 5 31.82 -23.10 -68.38
CA SER A 5 31.40 -23.76 -69.61
C SER A 5 31.30 -25.27 -69.40
N LEU A 6 30.43 -25.96 -70.16
CA LEU A 6 30.12 -27.40 -69.98
C LEU A 6 31.36 -28.32 -69.94
N LYS A 7 32.48 -27.86 -70.53
CA LYS A 7 33.76 -28.60 -70.59
C LYS A 7 34.57 -28.50 -69.29
N ASP A 8 34.29 -27.48 -68.48
CA ASP A 8 35.02 -27.16 -67.24
C ASP A 8 34.32 -27.73 -65.99
N LEU A 9 33.14 -28.35 -66.14
CA LEU A 9 32.47 -29.02 -65.02
C LEU A 9 33.08 -30.40 -64.75
N PRO A 10 33.22 -30.79 -63.47
CA PRO A 10 33.71 -32.11 -63.10
C PRO A 10 32.81 -33.20 -63.69
N LYS A 11 33.40 -34.16 -64.39
CA LYS A 11 32.67 -35.31 -64.95
C LYS A 11 32.18 -36.19 -63.81
N VAL A 12 30.89 -36.51 -63.82
CA VAL A 12 30.27 -37.44 -62.87
C VAL A 12 30.97 -38.79 -62.99
N ALA A 13 31.37 -39.38 -61.86
CA ALA A 13 31.95 -40.71 -61.83
C ALA A 13 30.99 -41.72 -62.50
N LEU A 14 31.53 -42.63 -63.30
CA LEU A 14 30.74 -43.60 -64.08
C LEU A 14 29.75 -44.38 -63.21
N ASP A 15 30.18 -44.71 -62.00
CA ASP A 15 29.45 -45.48 -61.00
C ASP A 15 28.18 -44.74 -60.56
N LEU A 16 28.30 -43.44 -60.25
CA LEU A 16 27.18 -42.58 -59.86
C LEU A 16 26.21 -42.33 -61.02
N LYS A 17 26.72 -42.24 -62.26
CA LYS A 17 25.88 -42.12 -63.45
C LYS A 17 25.03 -43.37 -63.66
N SER A 18 25.59 -44.57 -63.48
CA SER A 18 24.85 -45.82 -63.56
C SER A 18 23.82 -45.97 -62.45
N GLU A 19 24.13 -45.56 -61.22
CA GLU A 19 23.18 -45.61 -60.10
C GLU A 19 21.99 -44.66 -60.29
N LEU A 20 22.22 -43.46 -60.84
CA LEU A 20 21.17 -42.52 -61.20
C LEU A 20 20.30 -43.03 -62.36
N GLU A 21 20.90 -43.65 -63.38
CA GLU A 21 20.17 -44.22 -64.52
C GLU A 21 19.32 -45.45 -64.12
N GLY A 22 19.78 -46.23 -63.13
CA GLY A 22 19.06 -47.37 -62.57
C GLY A 22 18.13 -47.02 -61.39
N PHE A 23 18.03 -45.75 -61.00
CA PHE A 23 17.32 -45.32 -59.80
C PHE A 23 15.80 -45.55 -59.93
N ASN A 24 15.27 -46.47 -59.13
CA ASN A 24 13.83 -46.73 -59.10
C ASN A 24 13.13 -45.79 -58.11
N HIS A 25 12.42 -44.79 -58.64
CA HIS A 25 11.60 -43.87 -57.85
C HIS A 25 10.50 -44.55 -57.01
N GLY A 26 10.14 -45.80 -57.31
CA GLY A 26 9.24 -46.62 -56.51
C GLY A 26 9.80 -47.03 -55.14
N CYS A 27 11.13 -47.01 -54.97
CA CYS A 27 11.81 -47.29 -53.71
C CYS A 27 11.87 -46.06 -52.78
N MET A 28 11.43 -44.89 -53.25
CA MET A 28 11.32 -43.70 -52.40
C MET A 28 10.18 -43.90 -51.40
N LYS A 29 10.46 -43.64 -50.11
CA LYS A 29 9.43 -43.66 -49.07
C LYS A 29 8.32 -42.66 -49.43
N LYS A 30 7.08 -43.13 -49.49
CA LYS A 30 5.92 -42.24 -49.68
C LYS A 30 5.73 -41.41 -48.41
N ALA A 31 5.69 -40.09 -48.56
CA ALA A 31 5.30 -39.18 -47.48
C ALA A 31 3.78 -39.04 -47.49
N ALA A 32 3.13 -39.32 -46.36
CA ALA A 32 1.69 -39.13 -46.20
C ALA A 32 1.39 -37.64 -46.07
N THR A 33 0.59 -37.09 -46.99
CA THR A 33 0.06 -35.73 -46.89
C THR A 33 -1.27 -35.77 -46.14
N ALA A 34 -1.35 -35.15 -44.95
CA ALA A 34 -2.60 -35.01 -44.21
C ALA A 34 -3.35 -33.75 -44.67
N GLU A 35 -4.57 -33.93 -45.16
CA GLU A 35 -5.49 -32.83 -45.47
C GLU A 35 -5.96 -32.17 -44.16
N LYS A 36 -5.79 -30.84 -44.05
CA LYS A 36 -6.09 -30.08 -42.82
C LYS A 36 -7.54 -29.60 -42.68
N ASN A 37 -8.45 -29.99 -43.57
CA ASN A 37 -9.88 -29.69 -43.44
C ASN A 37 -10.56 -30.77 -42.60
N VAL A 38 -10.54 -30.60 -41.29
CA VAL A 38 -11.31 -31.47 -40.37
C VAL A 38 -12.77 -31.03 -40.42
N LEU A 39 -13.68 -31.98 -40.64
CA LEU A 39 -15.11 -31.74 -40.57
C LEU A 39 -15.53 -31.39 -39.12
N PRO A 40 -16.57 -30.57 -38.91
CA PRO A 40 -17.11 -30.32 -37.58
C PRO A 40 -17.42 -31.63 -36.85
N SER A 41 -17.08 -31.67 -35.56
CA SER A 41 -17.39 -32.82 -34.72
C SER A 41 -18.89 -32.90 -34.41
N ALA A 42 -19.33 -34.06 -33.91
CA ALA A 42 -20.72 -34.21 -33.45
C ALA A 42 -21.06 -33.27 -32.28
N GLU A 43 -20.06 -32.87 -31.48
CA GLU A 43 -20.23 -31.88 -30.42
C GLU A 43 -20.46 -30.49 -30.99
N ASP A 44 -19.66 -30.09 -31.98
CA ASP A 44 -19.76 -28.76 -32.62
C ASP A 44 -21.15 -28.56 -33.24
N VAL A 45 -21.66 -29.59 -33.93
CA VAL A 45 -23.01 -29.55 -34.53
C VAL A 45 -24.11 -29.49 -33.47
N ARG A 46 -23.93 -30.19 -32.33
CA ARG A 46 -24.91 -30.16 -31.24
C ARG A 46 -24.95 -28.79 -30.56
N GLN A 47 -23.79 -28.18 -30.33
CA GLN A 47 -23.71 -26.83 -29.76
C GLN A 47 -24.31 -25.78 -30.68
N GLU A 48 -23.99 -25.84 -31.98
CA GLU A 48 -24.56 -24.93 -32.98
C GLU A 48 -26.08 -25.03 -33.04
N ARG A 49 -26.61 -26.27 -32.98
CA ARG A 49 -28.06 -26.50 -32.94
C ARG A 49 -28.70 -25.90 -31.69
N GLN A 50 -28.11 -26.12 -30.52
CA GLN A 50 -28.63 -25.56 -29.26
C GLN A 50 -28.59 -24.03 -29.27
N HIS A 51 -27.52 -23.44 -29.81
CA HIS A 51 -27.41 -21.99 -29.95
C HIS A 51 -28.47 -21.44 -30.91
N SER A 52 -28.64 -22.07 -32.07
CA SER A 52 -29.66 -21.70 -33.06
C SER A 52 -31.08 -21.78 -32.49
N GLU A 53 -31.39 -22.84 -31.73
CA GLU A 53 -32.69 -23.01 -31.06
C GLU A 53 -32.95 -21.88 -30.04
N LEU A 54 -31.95 -21.54 -29.21
CA LEU A 54 -32.06 -20.44 -28.25
C LEU A 54 -32.31 -19.09 -28.94
N ILE A 55 -31.57 -18.80 -30.00
CA ILE A 55 -31.72 -17.55 -30.75
C ILE A 55 -33.12 -17.48 -31.37
N HIS A 56 -33.59 -18.58 -31.96
CA HIS A 56 -34.93 -18.65 -32.52
C HIS A 56 -36.04 -18.42 -31.48
N ASP A 57 -35.91 -19.01 -30.30
CA ASP A 57 -36.87 -18.82 -29.19
C ASP A 57 -36.92 -17.36 -28.72
N VAL A 58 -35.76 -16.67 -28.71
CA VAL A 58 -35.68 -15.24 -28.37
C VAL A 58 -36.25 -14.36 -29.49
N GLU A 59 -35.96 -14.66 -30.76
CA GLU A 59 -36.48 -13.91 -31.91
C GLU A 59 -38.01 -14.02 -32.04
N THR A 60 -38.55 -15.20 -31.74
CA THR A 60 -39.99 -15.47 -31.80
C THR A 60 -40.71 -15.20 -30.47
N PHE A 61 -39.97 -14.75 -29.45
CA PHE A 61 -40.51 -14.42 -28.15
C PHE A 61 -41.59 -13.35 -28.26
N LYS A 62 -42.77 -13.64 -27.71
CA LYS A 62 -43.92 -12.73 -27.74
C LYS A 62 -44.07 -12.04 -26.39
N PRO A 63 -43.68 -10.75 -26.26
CA PRO A 63 -43.70 -10.05 -24.98
C PRO A 63 -45.11 -9.79 -24.44
N ASP A 64 -46.14 -9.88 -25.27
CA ASP A 64 -47.56 -9.82 -24.89
C ASP A 64 -48.03 -11.01 -24.03
N GLN A 65 -47.25 -12.11 -24.02
CA GLN A 65 -47.50 -13.27 -23.16
C GLN A 65 -46.90 -13.10 -21.75
N LEU A 66 -46.10 -12.06 -21.52
CA LEU A 66 -45.60 -11.76 -20.19
C LEU A 66 -46.75 -11.33 -19.28
N LYS A 67 -46.78 -11.89 -18.07
CA LYS A 67 -47.71 -11.43 -17.04
C LYS A 67 -47.39 -9.98 -16.70
N HIS A 68 -48.43 -9.13 -16.66
CA HIS A 68 -48.29 -7.78 -16.15
C HIS A 68 -47.76 -7.80 -14.70
N ALA A 69 -46.72 -7.01 -14.46
CA ALA A 69 -46.20 -6.74 -13.13
C ALA A 69 -46.55 -5.30 -12.75
N ASP A 70 -47.42 -5.12 -11.75
CA ASP A 70 -47.72 -3.80 -11.19
C ASP A 70 -46.55 -3.32 -10.33
N THR A 71 -45.75 -2.40 -10.86
CA THR A 71 -44.71 -1.71 -10.10
C THR A 71 -45.34 -0.59 -9.27
N LYS A 72 -45.35 -0.75 -7.94
CA LYS A 72 -45.77 0.33 -7.02
C LYS A 72 -44.58 1.23 -6.70
N GLU A 73 -44.44 2.34 -7.41
CA GLU A 73 -43.49 3.39 -7.04
C GLU A 73 -44.02 4.15 -5.81
N LYS A 74 -43.33 4.05 -4.67
CA LYS A 74 -43.66 4.82 -3.46
C LYS A 74 -43.03 6.21 -3.56
N ILE A 75 -43.67 7.11 -4.31
CA ILE A 75 -43.39 8.55 -4.20
C ILE A 75 -44.12 9.04 -2.95
N ILE A 76 -43.41 9.15 -1.83
CA ILE A 76 -43.96 9.71 -0.60
C ILE A 76 -43.84 11.23 -0.71
N LEU A 77 -44.96 11.93 -0.78
CA LEU A 77 -44.95 13.39 -0.73
C LEU A 77 -44.49 13.87 0.66
N PRO A 78 -43.73 14.98 0.74
CA PRO A 78 -43.38 15.58 2.01
C PRO A 78 -44.64 15.81 2.84
N ASN A 79 -44.61 15.36 4.09
CA ASN A 79 -45.73 15.54 5.00
C ASN A 79 -45.61 16.89 5.75
N ALA A 80 -46.65 17.26 6.51
CA ALA A 80 -46.66 18.54 7.22
C ALA A 80 -45.50 18.74 8.20
N LYS A 81 -44.96 17.65 8.78
CA LYS A 81 -43.79 17.69 9.66
C LYS A 81 -42.52 18.04 8.88
N ASP A 82 -42.36 17.49 7.68
CA ASP A 82 -41.19 17.73 6.83
C ASP A 82 -41.15 19.21 6.42
N VAL A 83 -42.28 19.76 5.98
CA VAL A 83 -42.42 21.18 5.61
C VAL A 83 -42.22 22.10 6.82
N ALA A 84 -42.71 21.72 7.99
CA ALA A 84 -42.52 22.50 9.21
C ALA A 84 -41.04 22.55 9.63
N ALA A 85 -40.34 21.40 9.58
CA ALA A 85 -38.92 21.33 9.88
C ALA A 85 -38.10 22.20 8.92
N GLU A 86 -38.39 22.13 7.62
CA GLU A 86 -37.71 22.94 6.60
C GLU A 86 -37.92 24.45 6.84
N LYS A 87 -39.13 24.88 7.18
CA LYS A 87 -39.40 26.29 7.53
C LYS A 87 -38.63 26.76 8.77
N THR A 88 -38.52 25.91 9.79
CA THR A 88 -37.72 26.21 10.99
C THR A 88 -36.24 26.36 10.64
N GLN A 89 -35.70 25.45 9.83
CA GLN A 89 -34.30 25.52 9.39
C GLN A 89 -34.04 26.78 8.56
N GLN A 90 -34.92 27.09 7.61
CA GLN A 90 -34.80 28.30 6.79
C GLN A 90 -34.82 29.57 7.64
N THR A 91 -35.72 29.65 8.63
CA THR A 91 -35.80 30.80 9.54
C THR A 91 -34.51 30.97 10.34
N LEU A 92 -33.95 29.87 10.86
CA LEU A 92 -32.68 29.89 11.59
C LEU A 92 -31.53 30.39 10.70
N MET A 93 -31.43 29.87 9.48
CA MET A 93 -30.39 30.27 8.52
C MET A 93 -30.49 31.74 8.18
N SER A 94 -31.68 32.24 7.84
CA SER A 94 -31.87 33.67 7.55
C SER A 94 -31.56 34.55 8.77
N GLY A 95 -31.87 34.08 9.99
CA GLY A 95 -31.52 34.79 11.22
C GLY A 95 -30.00 34.89 11.44
N ILE A 96 -29.24 33.86 11.06
CA ILE A 96 -27.78 33.86 11.14
C ILE A 96 -27.18 34.74 10.04
N GLU A 97 -27.67 34.65 8.80
CA GLU A 97 -27.19 35.45 7.67
C GLU A 97 -27.36 36.95 7.89
N THR A 98 -28.46 37.34 8.53
CA THR A 98 -28.80 38.74 8.82
C THR A 98 -28.40 39.18 10.22
N PHE A 99 -27.72 38.32 10.98
CA PHE A 99 -27.30 38.63 12.35
C PHE A 99 -26.29 39.78 12.35
N ASP A 100 -26.62 40.86 13.04
CA ASP A 100 -25.73 42.01 13.24
C ASP A 100 -24.75 41.74 14.39
N PRO A 101 -23.44 41.54 14.13
CA PRO A 101 -22.47 41.28 15.18
C PRO A 101 -22.29 42.47 16.14
N SER A 102 -22.67 43.69 15.75
CA SER A 102 -22.60 44.86 16.63
C SER A 102 -23.62 44.81 17.77
N SER A 103 -24.63 43.94 17.67
CA SER A 103 -25.57 43.64 18.76
C SER A 103 -24.96 42.79 19.88
N LEU A 104 -23.77 42.20 19.67
CA LEU A 104 -23.07 41.45 20.70
C LEU A 104 -22.51 42.40 21.76
N LYS A 105 -22.63 42.01 23.04
CA LYS A 105 -22.03 42.76 24.15
C LYS A 105 -20.51 42.71 24.04
N HIS A 106 -19.87 43.87 24.14
CA HIS A 106 -18.42 43.95 24.22
C HIS A 106 -17.92 43.18 25.44
N THR A 107 -16.91 42.32 25.23
CA THR A 107 -16.21 41.60 26.29
C THR A 107 -14.75 42.01 26.25
N GLU A 108 -14.27 42.62 27.32
CA GLU A 108 -12.86 42.98 27.48
C GLU A 108 -12.10 41.76 28.02
N THR A 109 -11.20 41.20 27.21
CA THR A 109 -10.33 40.10 27.62
C THR A 109 -9.05 40.66 28.26
N GLN A 110 -8.84 40.41 29.55
CA GLN A 110 -7.58 40.75 30.21
C GLN A 110 -6.59 39.59 30.14
N GLU A 111 -5.52 39.77 29.38
CA GLU A 111 -4.36 38.87 29.38
C GLU A 111 -3.52 39.14 30.63
N LYS A 112 -3.49 38.17 31.55
CA LYS A 112 -2.71 38.26 32.80
C LYS A 112 -1.25 37.90 32.55
N ILE A 113 -0.50 38.80 31.92
CA ILE A 113 0.97 38.73 31.92
C ILE A 113 1.45 39.49 33.16
N PHE A 114 1.74 38.76 34.23
CA PHE A 114 2.40 39.36 35.40
C PHE A 114 3.91 39.38 35.15
N LEU A 115 4.54 40.54 35.38
CA LEU A 115 5.99 40.60 35.51
C LEU A 115 6.40 39.82 36.77
N PRO A 116 7.57 39.16 36.77
CA PRO A 116 8.12 38.56 37.98
C PRO A 116 8.18 39.61 39.10
N ASP A 117 7.75 39.25 40.30
CA ASP A 117 7.87 40.12 41.46
C ASP A 117 9.31 40.21 41.97
N MET A 118 9.55 41.10 42.93
CA MET A 118 10.88 41.31 43.49
C MET A 118 11.46 40.05 44.16
N ASP A 119 10.61 39.19 44.73
CA ASP A 119 11.05 37.98 45.41
C ASP A 119 11.56 36.95 44.39
N VAL A 120 10.85 36.78 43.28
CA VAL A 120 11.28 35.91 42.17
C VAL A 120 12.59 36.40 41.56
N ILE A 121 12.74 37.72 41.38
CA ILE A 121 13.98 38.30 40.87
C ILE A 121 15.14 38.09 41.84
N GLN A 122 14.90 38.27 43.14
CA GLN A 122 15.91 38.10 44.18
C GLN A 122 16.36 36.63 44.29
N GLN A 123 15.42 35.69 44.26
CA GLN A 123 15.71 34.25 44.26
C GLN A 123 16.55 33.84 43.05
N GLU A 124 16.21 34.32 41.85
CA GLU A 124 17.00 34.03 40.65
C GLU A 124 18.41 34.63 40.76
N LYS A 125 18.54 35.84 41.30
CA LYS A 125 19.84 36.49 41.51
C LYS A 125 20.74 35.69 42.47
N GLU A 126 20.20 35.24 43.60
CA GLU A 126 20.93 34.42 44.57
C GLU A 126 21.37 33.08 43.97
N LYS A 127 20.49 32.45 43.18
CA LYS A 127 20.83 31.23 42.45
C LYS A 127 21.95 31.44 41.44
N GLN A 128 21.91 32.55 40.68
CA GLN A 128 22.96 32.90 39.73
C GLN A 128 24.31 33.15 40.42
N GLU A 129 24.29 33.82 41.58
CA GLU A 129 25.49 34.05 42.40
C GLU A 129 26.08 32.72 42.90
N LEU A 130 25.25 31.83 43.44
CA LEU A 130 25.67 30.50 43.88
C LEU A 130 26.31 29.68 42.74
N ILE A 131 25.68 29.69 41.55
CA ILE A 131 26.21 28.99 40.38
C ILE A 131 27.57 29.58 40.01
N SER A 132 27.70 30.91 39.99
CA SER A 132 28.96 31.59 39.66
C SER A 132 30.07 31.27 40.66
N ASP A 133 29.77 31.22 41.95
CA ASP A 133 30.73 30.86 43.00
C ASP A 133 31.23 29.42 42.85
N ILE A 134 30.35 28.50 42.47
CA ILE A 134 30.71 27.10 42.20
C ILE A 134 31.57 26.99 40.94
N GLU A 135 31.16 27.65 39.84
CA GLU A 135 31.89 27.64 38.57
C GLU A 135 33.31 28.22 38.71
N ASN A 136 33.46 29.27 39.53
CA ASN A 136 34.74 29.95 39.75
C ASN A 136 35.50 29.43 40.99
N PHE A 137 35.04 28.34 41.60
CA PHE A 137 35.69 27.78 42.77
C PHE A 137 37.11 27.30 42.44
N ASN A 138 38.10 27.77 43.18
CA ASN A 138 39.50 27.35 43.01
C ASN A 138 39.83 26.22 43.99
N PRO A 139 40.01 24.96 43.52
CA PRO A 139 40.31 23.83 44.38
C PRO A 139 41.65 23.96 45.12
N ALA A 140 42.59 24.76 44.61
CA ALA A 140 43.88 25.00 45.26
C ALA A 140 43.75 25.79 46.59
N LYS A 141 42.59 26.42 46.83
CA LYS A 141 42.28 27.06 48.12
C LYS A 141 41.81 26.07 49.19
N LEU A 142 41.55 24.80 48.83
CA LEU A 142 41.21 23.77 49.81
C LEU A 142 42.43 23.50 50.70
N LYS A 143 42.21 23.45 52.01
CA LYS A 143 43.26 23.06 52.95
C LYS A 143 43.57 21.59 52.76
N HIS A 144 44.85 21.23 52.82
CA HIS A 144 45.25 19.83 52.83
C HIS A 144 44.62 19.14 54.05
N ALA A 145 43.96 18.01 53.81
CA ALA A 145 43.39 17.16 54.84
C ALA A 145 44.03 15.77 54.69
N GLU A 146 44.74 15.32 55.73
CA GLU A 146 45.25 13.96 55.81
C GLU A 146 44.06 13.03 56.13
N THR A 147 43.73 12.15 55.19
CA THR A 147 42.66 11.16 55.37
C THR A 147 43.30 9.83 55.76
N LEU A 148 42.97 9.34 56.96
CA LEU A 148 43.44 8.03 57.43
C LEU A 148 42.39 6.98 57.06
N GLU A 149 42.50 6.43 55.85
CA GLU A 149 41.69 5.29 55.42
C GLU A 149 42.16 4.04 56.18
N LYS A 150 41.44 3.68 57.24
CA LYS A 150 41.66 2.43 57.97
C LYS A 150 41.13 1.28 57.12
N ASN A 151 42.00 0.71 56.28
CA ASN A 151 41.75 -0.57 55.65
C ASN A 151 42.69 -1.64 56.29
N PRO A 152 42.52 -1.98 57.58
CA PRO A 152 43.34 -3.00 58.20
C PRO A 152 43.05 -4.34 57.52
N LEU A 153 44.09 -4.97 56.95
CA LEU A 153 44.00 -6.35 56.52
C LEU A 153 43.70 -7.21 57.76
N PRO A 154 42.79 -8.21 57.66
CA PRO A 154 42.54 -9.14 58.76
C PRO A 154 43.85 -9.73 59.27
N THR A 155 44.04 -9.77 60.59
CA THR A 155 45.23 -10.39 61.17
C THR A 155 45.20 -11.90 60.94
N LYS A 156 46.36 -12.55 60.98
CA LYS A 156 46.45 -14.00 60.83
C LYS A 156 45.60 -14.73 61.88
N GLU A 157 45.55 -14.22 63.10
CA GLU A 157 44.69 -14.75 64.17
C GLU A 157 43.20 -14.63 63.82
N ALA A 158 42.78 -13.51 63.21
CA ALA A 158 41.40 -13.33 62.76
C ALA A 158 41.04 -14.31 61.64
N ILE A 159 41.96 -14.50 60.68
CA ILE A 159 41.80 -15.46 59.57
C ILE A 159 41.74 -16.90 60.09
N ASP A 160 42.64 -17.26 61.02
CA ASP A 160 42.71 -18.61 61.56
C ASP A 160 41.52 -18.91 62.49
N ALA A 161 41.03 -17.93 63.27
CA ALA A 161 39.80 -18.07 64.05
C ALA A 161 38.58 -18.29 63.14
N GLU A 162 38.50 -17.57 62.02
CA GLU A 162 37.41 -17.74 61.03
C GLU A 162 37.48 -19.10 60.32
N LYS A 163 38.69 -19.62 60.04
CA LYS A 163 38.86 -20.99 59.51
C LYS A 163 38.45 -22.11 60.46
N ILE A 164 38.49 -21.88 61.77
CA ILE A 164 38.06 -22.86 62.78
C ILE A 164 36.54 -22.77 63.00
N ALA A 165 35.96 -21.59 62.77
CA ALA A 165 34.52 -21.34 62.89
C ALA A 165 33.70 -21.72 61.64
N ALA A 166 34.36 -22.05 60.53
CA ALA A 166 33.77 -22.53 59.27
C ALA A 166 33.87 -24.06 59.15
#